data_AF-A0A6A5A380-F1
#
_entry.id   AF-A0A6A5A380-F1
#
_cell.length_a   1.000
_cell.length_b   1.000
_cell.length_c   1.000
_cell.angle_alpha   90.00
_cell.angle_beta   90.00
_cell.angle_gamma   90.00
#
_symmetry.space_group_name_H-M   'P 1'
#
loop_
_entity.id
_entity.type
_entity.pdbx_description
1 polymer ?
#
loop_
_entity_poly.entity_id
_entity_poly.type
_entity_poly.pdbx_seq_one_letter_code
_entity_poly.pdbx_strand_id
1 'polypeptide(L)'
;MVSTIGRMFGVHHHFVTPHCPWANGTVEVVNRIIVRTLKTLCSEMRLQPTEWPKVLPLVQSANQQRADRMGGIAPTTAFTGLPATLPLSGLVRAEGAEVATIDWIQSEAKRHVVGLANALSVMHKQV
;
A
#
# COMPACT_ATOMS: atom_id res chain seq x y z
N MET A 1 23.70 28.32 -1.81
CA MET A 1 23.72 26.92 -2.30
C MET A 1 22.33 26.41 -2.61
N VAL A 2 21.43 26.28 -1.61
CA VAL A 2 20.08 25.73 -1.82
C VAL A 2 19.20 26.61 -2.74
N SER A 3 19.21 27.94 -2.56
CA SER A 3 18.51 28.88 -3.44
C SER A 3 19.05 28.91 -4.87
N THR A 4 20.37 28.66 -5.04
CA THR A 4 21.04 28.57 -6.33
C THR A 4 20.55 27.34 -7.09
N ILE A 5 20.51 26.19 -6.42
CA ILE A 5 20.00 24.92 -6.98
C ILE A 5 18.51 25.05 -7.31
N GLY A 6 17.70 25.62 -6.41
CA GLY A 6 16.27 25.84 -6.66
C GLY A 6 16.04 26.68 -7.92
N ARG A 7 16.82 27.74 -8.13
CA ARG A 7 16.73 28.55 -9.35
C ARG A 7 17.15 27.78 -10.61
N MET A 8 18.17 26.93 -10.53
CA MET A 8 18.61 26.11 -11.67
C MET A 8 17.54 25.10 -12.12
N PHE A 9 16.80 24.52 -11.17
CA PHE A 9 15.75 23.53 -11.45
C PHE A 9 14.33 24.13 -11.53
N GLY A 10 14.19 25.46 -11.45
CA GLY A 10 12.88 26.13 -11.44
C GLY A 10 12.02 25.82 -10.21
N VAL A 11 12.63 25.38 -9.11
CA VAL A 11 11.95 25.03 -7.85
C VAL A 11 11.89 26.24 -6.92
N HIS A 12 10.67 26.62 -6.53
CA HIS A 12 10.44 27.64 -5.51
C HIS A 12 10.56 27.03 -4.11
N HIS A 13 11.46 27.58 -3.30
CA HIS A 13 11.59 27.21 -1.89
C HIS A 13 10.46 27.82 -1.08
N HIS A 14 9.60 26.97 -0.52
CA HIS A 14 8.59 27.36 0.46
C HIS A 14 9.17 27.29 1.87
N PHE A 15 9.21 28.43 2.55
CA PHE A 15 9.61 28.51 3.95
C PHE A 15 8.39 28.64 4.85
N VAL A 16 8.42 27.94 5.97
CA VAL A 16 7.42 28.04 7.03
C VAL A 16 8.00 28.86 8.17
N THR A 17 7.13 29.59 8.87
CA THR A 17 7.52 30.38 10.04
C THR A 17 8.22 29.52 11.10
N PRO A 18 9.27 30.03 11.76
CA PRO A 18 9.94 29.31 12.83
C PRO A 18 8.97 28.88 13.91
N HIS A 19 9.18 27.69 14.49
CA HIS A 19 8.34 27.11 15.54
C HIS A 19 6.87 26.88 15.16
N CYS A 20 6.55 26.80 13.85
CA CYS A 20 5.21 26.51 13.35
C CYS A 20 5.13 25.15 12.62
N PRO A 21 5.30 24.02 13.33
CA PRO A 21 5.29 22.68 12.72
C PRO A 21 3.95 22.33 12.04
N TRP A 22 2.85 22.90 12.52
CA TRP A 22 1.50 22.67 11.97
C TRP A 22 1.38 23.06 10.49
N ALA A 23 2.15 24.04 10.03
CA ALA A 23 2.13 24.46 8.62
C ALA A 23 2.73 23.41 7.68
N ASN A 24 3.52 22.46 8.18
CA ASN A 24 3.96 21.25 7.46
C ASN A 24 3.37 19.96 8.06
N GLY A 25 2.25 20.07 8.79
CA GLY A 25 1.74 19.00 9.65
C GLY A 25 1.51 17.67 8.91
N THR A 26 1.06 17.71 7.66
CA THR A 26 0.89 16.50 6.84
C THR A 26 2.20 15.73 6.64
N VAL A 27 3.28 16.44 6.28
CA VAL A 27 4.60 15.84 6.05
C VAL A 27 5.16 15.28 7.37
N GLU A 28 4.96 15.99 8.47
CA GLU A 28 5.41 15.52 9.80
C GLU A 28 4.67 14.25 10.25
N VAL A 29 3.35 14.17 10.03
CA VAL A 29 2.57 12.98 10.33
C VAL A 29 3.02 11.80 9.48
N VAL A 30 3.21 12.01 8.17
CA VAL A 30 3.70 10.97 7.26
C VAL A 30 5.10 10.50 7.65
N ASN A 31 6.03 11.41 7.93
CA ASN A 31 7.39 11.07 8.36
C ASN A 31 7.39 10.26 9.67
N ARG A 32 6.51 10.59 10.61
CA ARG A 32 6.35 9.82 11.86
C ARG A 32 5.89 8.38 11.58
N ILE A 33 4.99 8.19 10.63
CA ILE A 33 4.53 6.85 10.21
C ILE A 33 5.69 6.10 9.56
N ILE A 34 6.40 6.71 8.60
CA ILE A 34 7.55 6.11 7.92
C ILE A 34 8.61 5.64 8.92
N VAL A 35 9.02 6.50 9.86
CA VAL A 35 10.03 6.15 10.87
C VAL A 35 9.56 5.02 11.79
N ARG A 36 8.27 5.00 12.18
CA ARG A 36 7.71 3.90 12.96
C ARG A 36 7.75 2.59 12.17
N THR A 37 7.29 2.59 10.93
CA THR A 37 7.28 1.38 10.08
C THR A 37 8.68 0.86 9.83
N LEU A 38 9.66 1.73 9.54
CA LEU A 38 11.07 1.34 9.39
C LEU A 38 11.60 0.68 10.66
N LYS A 39 11.33 1.25 11.84
CA LYS A 39 11.75 0.66 13.12
C LYS A 39 11.11 -0.70 13.37
N THR A 40 9.81 -0.83 13.11
CA THR A 40 9.08 -2.09 13.27
C THR A 40 9.65 -3.16 12.34
N LEU A 41 9.84 -2.85 11.05
CA LEU A 41 10.40 -3.81 10.08
C LEU A 41 11.84 -4.20 10.42
N CYS A 42 12.69 -3.25 10.83
CA CYS A 42 14.03 -3.58 11.32
C CYS A 42 13.97 -4.54 12.51
N SER A 43 13.04 -4.31 13.46
CA SER A 43 12.86 -5.17 14.63
C SER A 43 12.36 -6.57 14.24
N GLU A 44 11.39 -6.67 13.34
CA GLU A 44 10.85 -7.95 12.86
C GLU A 44 11.90 -8.77 12.11
N MET A 45 12.71 -8.11 11.28
CA MET A 45 13.77 -8.74 10.49
C MET A 45 15.08 -8.93 11.28
N ARG A 46 15.09 -8.59 12.58
CA ARG A 46 16.27 -8.67 13.47
C ARG A 46 17.49 -7.91 12.92
N LEU A 47 17.24 -6.80 12.25
CA LEU A 47 18.26 -5.92 11.70
C LEU A 47 18.65 -4.85 12.71
N GLN A 48 19.90 -4.39 12.64
CA GLN A 48 20.31 -3.24 13.43
C GLN A 48 19.61 -1.98 12.88
N PRO A 49 19.30 -0.97 13.72
CA PRO A 49 18.68 0.28 13.26
C PRO A 49 19.47 1.00 12.16
N THR A 50 20.79 0.84 12.11
CA THR A 50 21.68 1.38 11.06
C THR A 50 21.47 0.74 9.70
N GLU A 51 20.89 -0.46 9.65
CA GLU A 51 20.62 -1.23 8.43
C GLU A 51 19.23 -0.93 7.84
N TRP A 52 18.53 0.09 8.35
CA TRP A 52 17.23 0.53 7.83
C TRP A 52 17.15 0.73 6.31
N PRO A 53 18.22 1.10 5.55
CA PRO A 53 18.10 1.20 4.10
C PRO A 53 17.70 -0.13 3.42
N LYS A 54 17.97 -1.28 4.06
CA LYS A 54 17.59 -2.60 3.54
C LYS A 54 16.07 -2.81 3.54
N VAL A 55 15.33 -2.18 4.45
CA VAL A 55 13.86 -2.31 4.56
C VAL A 55 13.12 -1.13 3.92
N LEU A 56 13.83 -0.11 3.44
CA LEU A 56 13.24 1.04 2.77
C LEU A 56 12.39 0.65 1.53
N PRO A 57 12.82 -0.28 0.65
CA PRO A 57 11.99 -0.70 -0.48
C PRO A 57 10.65 -1.31 -0.05
N LEU A 58 10.62 -2.02 1.09
CA LEU A 58 9.39 -2.60 1.64
C LEU A 58 8.43 -1.50 2.11
N VAL A 59 8.95 -0.47 2.79
CA VAL A 59 8.12 0.68 3.19
C VAL A 59 7.62 1.45 1.96
N GLN A 60 8.46 1.63 0.94
CA GLN A 60 8.07 2.30 -0.31
C GLN A 60 7.04 1.51 -1.11
N SER A 61 6.98 0.18 -0.97
CA SER A 61 5.95 -0.66 -1.60
C SER A 61 4.53 -0.29 -1.18
N ALA A 62 4.36 0.35 -0.01
CA ALA A 62 3.06 0.87 0.44
C ALA A 62 2.47 1.90 -0.54
N ASN A 63 3.29 2.59 -1.35
CA ASN A 63 2.79 3.51 -2.38
C ASN A 63 2.03 2.80 -3.51
N GLN A 64 2.21 1.48 -3.65
CA GLN A 64 1.45 0.64 -4.57
C GLN A 64 0.10 0.19 -4.00
N GLN A 65 -0.13 0.38 -2.70
CA GLN A 65 -1.40 -0.02 -2.07
C GLN A 65 -2.45 1.09 -2.20
N ARG A 66 -3.71 0.65 -2.34
CA ARG A 66 -4.87 1.55 -2.39
C ARG A 66 -5.01 2.27 -1.05
N ALA A 67 -5.30 3.57 -1.09
CA ALA A 67 -5.50 4.37 0.10
C ALA A 67 -6.94 4.91 0.18
N ASP A 68 -7.62 4.70 1.31
CA ASP A 68 -9.00 5.15 1.53
C ASP A 68 -9.14 6.67 1.37
N ARG A 69 -8.13 7.42 1.83
CA ARG A 69 -8.07 8.89 1.71
C ARG A 69 -8.02 9.39 0.26
N MET A 70 -7.70 8.50 -0.69
CA MET A 70 -7.68 8.77 -2.13
C MET A 70 -8.80 8.03 -2.87
N GLY A 71 -9.89 7.68 -2.18
CA GLY A 71 -11.02 6.97 -2.80
C GLY A 71 -10.65 5.57 -3.29
N GLY A 72 -9.67 4.93 -2.63
CA GLY A 72 -9.18 3.61 -3.03
C GLY A 72 -8.20 3.63 -4.21
N ILE A 73 -7.70 4.80 -4.61
CA ILE A 73 -6.62 4.92 -5.61
C ILE A 73 -5.27 4.82 -4.89
N ALA A 74 -4.32 4.10 -5.49
CA ALA A 74 -2.96 3.99 -4.97
C ALA A 74 -2.16 5.28 -5.23
N PRO A 75 -1.30 5.72 -4.30
CA PRO A 75 -0.44 6.90 -4.49
C PRO A 75 0.36 6.88 -5.80
N THR A 76 0.95 5.75 -6.17
CA THR A 76 1.70 5.62 -7.44
C THR A 76 0.81 5.85 -8.65
N THR A 77 -0.43 5.35 -8.63
CA THR A 77 -1.40 5.58 -9.71
C THR A 77 -1.85 7.03 -9.78
N ALA A 78 -2.11 7.67 -8.63
CA ALA A 78 -2.46 9.09 -8.60
C ALA A 78 -1.30 9.97 -9.13
N PHE A 79 -0.05 9.61 -8.83
CA PHE A 79 1.13 10.37 -9.24
C PHE A 79 1.50 10.17 -10.71
N THR A 80 1.42 8.93 -11.22
CA THR A 80 1.93 8.58 -12.57
C THR A 80 0.83 8.38 -13.62
N GLY A 81 -0.43 8.20 -13.21
CA GLY A 81 -1.51 7.74 -14.08
C GLY A 81 -1.45 6.26 -14.47
N LEU A 82 -0.41 5.52 -14.05
CA LEU A 82 -0.22 4.11 -14.37
C LEU A 82 -0.88 3.19 -13.32
N PRO A 83 -1.34 1.98 -13.68
CA PRO A 83 -1.89 1.04 -12.71
C PRO A 83 -0.82 0.62 -11.69
N ALA A 84 -1.21 0.62 -10.41
CA ALA A 84 -0.32 0.17 -9.34
C ALA A 84 -0.07 -1.34 -9.42
N THR A 85 1.17 -1.74 -9.13
CA THR A 85 1.56 -3.15 -9.09
C THR A 85 1.59 -3.61 -7.65
N LEU A 86 0.61 -4.42 -7.26
CA LEU A 86 0.55 -4.94 -5.89
C LEU A 86 1.76 -5.87 -5.63
N PRO A 87 2.45 -5.76 -4.48
CA PRO A 87 3.59 -6.61 -4.13
C PRO A 87 3.23 -8.10 -4.07
N LEU A 88 1.96 -8.42 -3.86
CA LEU A 88 1.41 -9.77 -3.84
C LEU A 88 0.21 -9.81 -4.77
N SER A 89 0.41 -10.20 -6.04
CA SER A 89 -0.65 -10.30 -7.05
C SER A 89 -1.25 -11.70 -7.19
N GLY A 90 -0.65 -12.72 -6.57
CA GLY A 90 -1.14 -14.09 -6.60
C GLY A 90 -0.55 -14.95 -5.49
N LEU A 91 -1.32 -15.97 -5.09
CA LEU A 91 -0.87 -17.05 -4.23
C LEU A 91 -0.60 -18.27 -5.11
N VAL A 92 0.58 -18.87 -4.96
CA VAL A 92 0.95 -20.10 -5.68
C VAL A 92 0.97 -21.24 -4.68
N ARG A 93 0.17 -22.28 -4.93
CA ARG A 93 0.25 -23.54 -4.18
C ARG A 93 1.41 -24.37 -4.76
N ALA A 94 2.31 -24.84 -3.90
CA ALA A 94 3.51 -25.57 -4.32
C ALA A 94 3.21 -26.90 -5.03
N GLU A 95 2.08 -27.54 -4.72
CA GLU A 95 1.61 -28.75 -5.38
C GLU A 95 0.57 -28.41 -6.45
N GLY A 96 0.99 -28.47 -7.71
CA GLY A 96 0.16 -28.20 -8.89
C GLY A 96 -0.06 -26.70 -9.12
N ALA A 97 0.97 -26.03 -9.66
CA ALA A 97 1.06 -24.59 -9.85
C ALA A 97 -0.09 -24.00 -10.70
N GLU A 98 -1.25 -23.79 -10.08
CA GLU A 98 -2.27 -22.86 -10.54
C GLU A 98 -2.05 -21.53 -9.81
N VAL A 99 -1.75 -20.49 -10.59
CA VAL A 99 -1.65 -19.12 -10.07
C VAL A 99 -3.06 -18.62 -9.79
N ALA A 100 -3.42 -18.53 -8.53
CA ALA A 100 -4.70 -17.97 -8.11
C ALA A 100 -4.53 -16.48 -7.79
N THR A 101 -5.15 -15.61 -8.59
CA THR A 101 -5.25 -14.17 -8.30
C THR A 101 -6.29 -13.93 -7.20
N ILE A 102 -6.12 -12.87 -6.41
CA ILE A 102 -7.08 -12.50 -5.36
C ILE A 102 -8.50 -12.34 -5.92
N ASP A 103 -8.65 -11.73 -7.09
CA ASP A 103 -9.93 -11.56 -7.77
C ASP A 103 -10.58 -12.91 -8.13
N TRP A 104 -9.78 -13.90 -8.56
CA TRP A 104 -10.25 -15.25 -8.84
C TRP A 104 -10.78 -15.90 -7.56
N ILE A 105 -10.03 -15.84 -6.46
CA ILE A 105 -10.45 -16.40 -5.17
C ILE A 105 -11.77 -15.77 -4.70
N GLN A 106 -11.91 -14.44 -4.82
CA GLN A 106 -13.13 -13.73 -4.44
C GLN A 106 -14.32 -14.12 -5.31
N SER A 107 -14.11 -14.27 -6.63
CA SER A 107 -15.16 -14.69 -7.56
C SER A 107 -15.62 -16.12 -7.27
N GLU A 108 -14.69 -17.01 -6.95
CA GLU A 108 -14.96 -18.41 -6.67
C GLU A 108 -15.68 -18.60 -5.33
N ALA A 109 -15.26 -17.87 -4.30
CA ALA A 109 -15.95 -17.82 -3.02
C ALA A 109 -17.41 -17.36 -3.17
N LYS A 110 -17.66 -16.30 -3.96
CA LYS A 110 -19.04 -15.84 -4.26
C LYS A 110 -19.83 -16.92 -4.99
N ARG A 111 -19.24 -17.58 -5.97
CA ARG A 111 -19.86 -18.68 -6.73
C ARG A 111 -20.32 -19.81 -5.81
N HIS A 112 -19.46 -20.23 -4.89
CA HIS A 112 -19.77 -21.28 -3.92
C HIS A 112 -20.88 -20.88 -2.95
N VAL A 113 -20.83 -19.65 -2.42
CA VAL A 113 -21.88 -19.13 -1.52
C VAL A 113 -23.23 -19.06 -2.22
N VAL A 114 -23.27 -18.59 -3.46
CA VAL A 114 -24.51 -18.56 -4.27
C VAL A 114 -25.00 -19.97 -4.58
N GLY A 115 -24.11 -20.89 -4.93
CA GLY A 115 -24.44 -22.30 -5.15
C GLY A 115 -25.07 -22.95 -3.91
N LEU A 116 -24.48 -22.71 -2.73
CA LEU A 116 -25.01 -23.20 -1.46
C LEU A 116 -26.38 -22.59 -1.15
N ALA A 117 -26.56 -21.28 -1.34
CA ALA A 117 -27.83 -20.61 -1.13
C ALA A 117 -28.95 -21.18 -2.04
N ASN A 118 -28.62 -21.45 -3.31
CA ASN A 118 -29.54 -22.07 -4.26
C ASN A 118 -29.89 -23.51 -3.85
N ALA A 119 -28.90 -24.31 -3.46
CA ALA A 119 -29.12 -25.68 -3.00
C ALA A 119 -29.99 -25.73 -1.74
N LEU A 120 -29.73 -24.86 -0.77
CA LEU A 120 -30.55 -24.72 0.44
C LEU A 120 -31.97 -24.25 0.12
N SER A 121 -32.15 -23.34 -0.85
CA SER A 121 -33.47 -22.89 -1.30
C SER A 121 -34.28 -24.02 -1.95
N VAL A 122 -33.63 -24.90 -2.72
CA VAL A 122 -34.27 -26.08 -3.30
C VAL A 122 -34.68 -27.07 -2.22
N MET A 123 -33.82 -27.35 -1.23
CA MET A 123 -34.18 -28.19 -0.09
C MET A 123 -35.36 -27.64 0.71
N HIS A 124 -35.42 -26.32 0.90
CA HIS A 124 -36.52 -25.68 1.63
C HIS A 124 -37.87 -25.74 0.90
N LYS A 125 -37.88 -25.96 -0.43
CA LYS A 125 -39.10 -26.13 -1.23
C LYS A 125 -39.60 -27.59 -1.28
N GLN A 126 -38.81 -28.55 -0.79
CA GLN A 126 -39.14 -29.97 -0.79
C GLN A 126 -39.63 -30.48 0.59
N VAL A 127 -39.83 -29.57 1.54
CA VAL A 127 -40.49 -29.80 2.83
C VAL A 127 -41.86 -29.14 2.80
#